data_AF-A0A973AZB8-F1
#
_entry.id   AF-A0A973AZB8-F1
#
_cell.length_a   1.000
_cell.length_b   1.000
_cell.length_c   1.000
_cell.angle_alpha   90.00
_cell.angle_beta   90.00
_cell.angle_gamma   90.00
#
_symmetry.space_group_name_H-M   'P 1'
#
loop_
_entity.id
_entity.type
_entity.pdbx_description
1 polymer ?
#
loop_
_entity_poly.entity_id
_entity_poly.type
_entity_poly.pdbx_seq_one_letter_code
_entity_poly.pdbx_strand_id
1 'polypeptide(L)'
;LEATQKTLRLAALEHDLIVTSGGVSVGEEDHIKPAVSAEGRLDMWQIAMKPGKPLAFGAIRKADTAQEAWFMGLPGNPVSSFVTFLLFVRPFVQVLQGRVSRPIPQLRLCADFDWLKPDRRNEFLRVRVNESGNLELFLNQSSGVLTSAAWGDGLIDVAPGQKILRGDLVTYIPFSQLLS
;
A
#
# COMPACT_ATOMS: atom_id res chain seq x y z
N LEU A 1 -19.14 7.36 14.96
CA LEU A 1 -19.83 6.64 13.85
C LEU A 1 -20.68 7.54 12.94
N GLU A 2 -21.72 8.22 13.42
CA GLU A 2 -22.65 9.00 12.56
C GLU A 2 -21.95 10.07 11.71
N ALA A 3 -21.02 10.83 12.31
CA ALA A 3 -20.22 11.80 11.56
C ALA A 3 -19.43 11.16 10.41
N THR A 4 -18.87 9.96 10.61
CA THR A 4 -18.15 9.21 9.59
C THR A 4 -19.07 8.79 8.44
N GLN A 5 -20.26 8.27 8.75
CA GLN A 5 -21.25 7.92 7.74
C GLN A 5 -21.66 9.14 6.90
N LYS A 6 -21.96 10.26 7.56
CA LYS A 6 -22.31 11.52 6.88
C LYS A 6 -21.19 11.97 5.94
N THR A 7 -19.93 11.96 6.39
CA THR A 7 -18.79 12.31 5.55
C THR A 7 -18.63 11.38 4.35
N LEU A 8 -18.80 10.07 4.53
CA LEU A 8 -18.72 9.11 3.42
C LEU A 8 -19.84 9.32 2.38
N ARG A 9 -21.08 9.56 2.82
CA ARG A 9 -22.19 9.87 1.92
C ARG A 9 -21.90 11.11 1.08
N LEU A 10 -21.48 12.20 1.75
CA LEU A 10 -21.17 13.46 1.07
C LEU A 10 -20.02 13.30 0.08
N ALA A 11 -18.94 12.61 0.47
CA ALA A 11 -17.81 12.35 -0.42
C ALA A 11 -18.24 11.53 -1.65
N ALA A 12 -19.10 10.53 -1.48
CA ALA A 12 -19.56 9.68 -2.57
C ALA A 12 -20.39 10.43 -3.63
N LEU A 13 -21.05 11.54 -3.27
CA LEU A 13 -21.83 12.33 -4.24
C LEU A 13 -20.95 12.94 -5.33
N GLU A 14 -19.73 13.36 -4.98
CA GLU A 14 -18.87 14.16 -5.87
C GLU A 14 -17.61 13.43 -6.34
N HIS A 15 -17.34 12.22 -5.82
CA HIS A 15 -16.08 11.50 -6.07
C HIS A 15 -16.33 10.07 -6.52
N ASP A 16 -15.40 9.53 -7.33
CA ASP A 16 -15.42 8.14 -7.79
C ASP A 16 -14.63 7.18 -6.88
N LEU A 17 -13.74 7.72 -6.05
CA LEU A 17 -12.93 6.96 -5.10
C LEU A 17 -12.73 7.76 -3.82
N ILE A 18 -12.99 7.10 -2.69
CA ILE A 18 -12.71 7.59 -1.34
C ILE A 18 -11.55 6.76 -0.78
N VAL A 19 -10.49 7.44 -0.37
CA VAL A 19 -9.32 6.80 0.24
C VAL A 19 -9.17 7.26 1.69
N THR A 20 -8.97 6.32 2.61
CA THR A 20 -8.66 6.65 4.02
C THR A 20 -7.30 6.09 4.41
N SER A 21 -6.65 6.71 5.38
CA SER A 21 -5.48 6.15 6.06
C SER A 21 -5.82 5.94 7.54
N GLY A 22 -5.55 4.74 8.05
CA GLY A 22 -6.00 4.34 9.38
C GLY A 22 -7.50 4.04 9.43
N GLY A 23 -8.01 3.71 10.62
CA GLY A 23 -9.43 3.39 10.82
C GLY A 23 -9.88 1.99 10.37
N VAL A 24 -8.98 1.19 9.80
CA VAL A 24 -9.28 -0.14 9.20
C VAL A 24 -8.81 -1.33 10.06
N SER A 25 -8.37 -1.08 11.29
CA SER A 25 -7.82 -2.10 12.19
C SER A 25 -8.92 -2.79 13.02
N VAL A 26 -8.57 -3.35 14.17
CA VAL A 26 -9.48 -3.99 15.14
C VAL A 26 -9.62 -3.18 16.45
N GLY A 27 -9.40 -1.87 16.42
CA GLY A 27 -9.54 -0.99 17.58
C GLY A 27 -11.00 -0.61 17.85
N GLU A 28 -11.33 -0.33 19.12
CA GLU A 28 -12.70 0.06 19.52
C GLU A 28 -13.19 1.36 18.82
N GLU A 29 -12.27 2.20 18.36
CA GLU A 29 -12.55 3.45 17.64
C GLU A 29 -12.55 3.30 16.10
N ASP A 30 -12.48 2.07 15.55
CA ASP A 30 -12.50 1.83 14.10
C ASP A 30 -13.92 1.98 13.52
N HIS A 31 -14.39 3.22 13.48
CA HIS A 31 -15.70 3.60 12.93
C HIS A 31 -15.82 3.41 11.41
N ILE A 32 -14.72 3.25 10.68
CA ILE A 32 -14.74 3.10 9.21
C ILE A 32 -15.49 1.83 8.81
N LYS A 33 -15.20 0.69 9.43
CA LYS A 33 -15.85 -0.59 9.08
C LYS A 33 -17.38 -0.52 9.19
N PRO A 34 -17.96 -0.19 10.36
CA PRO A 34 -19.41 -0.07 10.48
C PRO A 34 -19.98 1.06 9.61
N ALA A 35 -19.25 2.15 9.37
CA ALA A 35 -19.72 3.22 8.50
C ALA A 35 -19.82 2.77 7.03
N VAL A 36 -18.74 2.22 6.46
CA VAL A 36 -18.72 1.78 5.05
C VAL A 36 -19.73 0.65 4.82
N SER A 37 -19.84 -0.31 5.75
CA SER A 37 -20.83 -1.39 5.63
C SER A 37 -22.28 -0.88 5.70
N ALA A 38 -22.55 0.17 6.48
CA ALA A 38 -23.88 0.78 6.54
C ALA A 38 -24.20 1.55 5.25
N GLU A 39 -23.22 2.24 4.67
CA GLU A 39 -23.41 3.07 3.47
C GLU A 39 -23.22 2.32 2.14
N GLY A 40 -22.74 1.08 2.18
CA GLY A 40 -22.40 0.34 0.96
C GLY A 40 -22.00 -1.10 1.24
N ARG A 41 -20.81 -1.48 0.77
CA ARG A 41 -20.20 -2.80 1.00
C ARG A 41 -18.72 -2.64 1.36
N LEU A 42 -18.21 -3.58 2.14
CA LEU A 42 -16.81 -3.60 2.54
C LEU A 42 -16.28 -5.02 2.63
N ASP A 43 -15.16 -5.25 1.93
CA ASP A 43 -14.31 -6.43 2.05
C ASP A 43 -13.02 -6.07 2.79
N MET A 44 -12.69 -6.87 3.79
CA MET A 44 -11.47 -6.70 4.58
C MET A 44 -10.45 -7.75 4.18
N TRP A 45 -9.46 -7.36 3.39
CA TRP A 45 -8.42 -8.27 2.92
C TRP A 45 -7.21 -8.28 3.88
N GLN A 46 -6.69 -9.48 4.13
CA GLN A 46 -5.39 -9.66 4.79
C GLN A 46 -4.37 -10.05 3.72
N ILE A 47 -3.71 -9.05 3.15
CA ILE A 47 -2.71 -9.25 2.11
C ILE A 47 -1.49 -9.92 2.74
N ALA A 48 -1.00 -10.98 2.09
CA ALA A 48 0.20 -11.71 2.49
C ALA A 48 1.48 -10.92 2.14
N MET A 49 1.55 -9.67 2.60
CA MET A 49 2.66 -8.76 2.37
C MET A 49 3.13 -8.05 3.65
N LYS A 50 4.30 -7.42 3.55
CA LYS A 50 4.89 -6.58 4.59
C LYS A 50 5.74 -5.48 3.97
N PRO A 51 5.58 -4.21 4.38
CA PRO A 51 4.50 -3.69 5.21
C PRO A 51 3.16 -3.69 4.45
N GLY A 52 2.02 -3.52 5.13
CA GLY A 52 0.69 -3.45 4.46
C GLY A 52 -0.22 -4.68 4.58
N LYS A 53 -0.40 -5.25 5.78
CA LYS A 53 -1.25 -6.43 6.00
C LYS A 53 -2.74 -6.17 5.72
N PRO A 54 -3.43 -5.21 6.35
CA PRO A 54 -4.85 -4.97 6.07
C PRO A 54 -5.05 -4.04 4.87
N LEU A 55 -5.95 -4.39 3.97
CA LEU A 55 -6.50 -3.50 2.96
C LEU A 55 -8.02 -3.60 3.02
N ALA A 56 -8.71 -2.48 3.23
CA ALA A 56 -10.15 -2.41 3.14
C ALA A 56 -10.52 -1.99 1.71
N PHE A 57 -11.34 -2.78 1.03
CA PHE A 57 -11.83 -2.47 -0.32
C PHE A 57 -13.34 -2.55 -0.33
N GLY A 58 -14.01 -1.64 -1.00
CA GLY A 58 -15.47 -1.61 -1.01
C GLY A 58 -16.02 -0.52 -1.89
N ALA A 59 -17.27 -0.16 -1.64
CA ALA A 59 -17.89 0.98 -2.30
C ALA A 59 -18.98 1.58 -1.40
N ILE A 60 -19.26 2.86 -1.60
CA ILE A 60 -20.32 3.64 -0.98
C ILE A 60 -21.40 3.91 -2.03
N ARG A 61 -22.66 3.67 -1.69
CA ARG A 61 -23.79 3.95 -2.60
C ARG A 61 -23.96 5.46 -2.79
N LYS A 62 -24.16 5.90 -4.04
CA LYS A 62 -24.55 7.30 -4.33
C LYS A 62 -26.07 7.41 -4.21
N ALA A 63 -26.55 8.36 -3.41
CA ALA A 63 -27.98 8.55 -3.17
C ALA A 63 -28.75 8.68 -4.50
N ASP A 64 -29.91 8.02 -4.57
CA ASP A 64 -30.84 8.09 -5.70
C ASP A 64 -30.29 7.65 -7.07
N THR A 65 -29.20 6.87 -7.08
CA THR A 65 -28.66 6.27 -8.31
C THR A 65 -28.25 4.80 -8.09
N ALA A 66 -28.07 4.06 -9.18
CA ALA A 66 -27.43 2.75 -9.16
C ALA A 66 -25.88 2.84 -9.14
N GLN A 67 -25.31 4.04 -9.04
CA GLN A 67 -23.88 4.27 -9.06
C GLN A 67 -23.28 4.21 -7.65
N GLU A 68 -21.98 3.99 -7.60
CA GLU A 68 -21.23 3.87 -6.36
C GLU A 68 -19.90 4.62 -6.48
N ALA A 69 -19.39 5.10 -5.34
CA ALA A 69 -18.03 5.57 -5.21
C ALA A 69 -17.19 4.44 -4.59
N TRP A 70 -16.06 4.10 -5.19
CA TRP A 70 -15.16 3.09 -4.64
C TRP A 70 -14.58 3.54 -3.30
N PHE A 71 -14.25 2.58 -2.46
CA PHE A 71 -13.65 2.81 -1.15
C PHE A 71 -12.37 1.98 -1.01
N MET A 72 -11.27 2.65 -0.63
CA MET A 72 -10.01 1.99 -0.27
C MET A 72 -9.48 2.51 1.06
N GLY A 73 -9.50 1.68 2.08
CA GLY A 73 -8.97 2.01 3.40
C GLY A 73 -7.59 1.41 3.62
N LEU A 74 -6.61 2.30 3.81
CA LEU A 74 -5.21 1.97 4.00
C LEU A 74 -4.86 1.75 5.48
N PRO A 75 -3.82 0.96 5.78
CA PRO A 75 -3.28 0.83 7.13
C PRO A 75 -2.99 2.19 7.80
N GLY A 76 -2.98 2.24 9.13
CA GLY A 76 -2.63 3.48 9.87
C GLY A 76 -1.11 3.73 9.98
N ASN A 77 -0.30 2.68 9.87
CA ASN A 77 1.16 2.82 9.92
C ASN A 77 1.68 3.48 8.63
N PRO A 78 2.46 4.56 8.72
CA PRO A 78 2.77 5.43 7.57
C PRO A 78 3.47 4.69 6.41
N VAL A 79 4.44 3.83 6.69
CA VAL A 79 5.11 3.06 5.61
C VAL A 79 4.16 2.01 5.03
N SER A 80 3.30 1.40 5.86
CA SER A 80 2.28 0.48 5.37
C SER A 80 1.29 1.20 4.45
N SER A 81 0.79 2.38 4.84
CA SER A 81 -0.10 3.19 4.01
C SER A 81 0.57 3.56 2.70
N PHE A 82 1.82 4.02 2.76
CA PHE A 82 2.60 4.41 1.58
C PHE A 82 2.79 3.26 0.60
N VAL A 83 3.32 2.11 1.05
CA VAL A 83 3.55 0.95 0.17
C VAL A 83 2.22 0.41 -0.38
N THR A 84 1.18 0.34 0.45
CA THR A 84 -0.15 -0.13 0.01
C THR A 84 -0.78 0.83 -1.01
N PHE A 85 -0.61 2.14 -0.83
CA PHE A 85 -1.07 3.14 -1.80
C PHE A 85 -0.40 2.93 -3.16
N LEU A 86 0.93 2.78 -3.19
CA LEU A 86 1.69 2.62 -4.43
C LEU A 86 1.33 1.33 -5.17
N LEU A 87 1.12 0.23 -4.44
CA LEU A 87 0.86 -1.08 -5.03
C LEU A 87 -0.60 -1.33 -5.40
N PHE A 88 -1.57 -0.70 -4.71
CA PHE A 88 -3.00 -0.96 -4.92
C PHE A 88 -3.80 0.27 -5.33
N VAL A 89 -3.69 1.38 -4.60
CA VAL A 89 -4.52 2.56 -4.86
C VAL A 89 -4.09 3.26 -6.15
N ARG A 90 -2.80 3.45 -6.37
CA ARG A 90 -2.29 4.08 -7.60
C ARG A 90 -2.74 3.35 -8.87
N PRO A 91 -2.50 2.03 -9.04
CA PRO A 91 -2.97 1.36 -10.25
C PRO A 91 -4.49 1.38 -10.38
N PHE A 92 -5.23 1.38 -9.27
CA PHE A 92 -6.68 1.54 -9.28
C PHE A 92 -7.11 2.91 -9.84
N VAL A 93 -6.51 4.00 -9.35
CA VAL A 93 -6.75 5.37 -9.87
C VAL A 93 -6.39 5.46 -11.35
N GLN A 94 -5.29 4.85 -11.78
CA GLN A 94 -4.90 4.85 -13.20
C GLN A 94 -5.96 4.19 -14.08
N VAL A 95 -6.53 3.06 -13.64
CA VAL A 95 -7.63 2.39 -14.34
C VAL A 95 -8.90 3.26 -14.36
N LEU A 96 -9.25 3.91 -13.25
CA LEU A 96 -10.38 4.86 -13.22
C LEU A 96 -10.20 6.03 -14.19
N GLN A 97 -8.97 6.46 -14.43
CA GLN A 97 -8.62 7.48 -15.43
C GLN A 97 -8.59 6.94 -16.88
N GLY A 98 -9.00 5.69 -17.11
CA GLY A 98 -8.99 5.06 -18.43
C GLY A 98 -7.61 4.64 -18.92
N ARG A 99 -6.59 4.61 -18.05
CA ARG A 99 -5.25 4.13 -18.43
C ARG A 99 -5.25 2.59 -18.45
N VAL A 100 -4.51 2.03 -19.40
CA VAL A 100 -4.22 0.59 -19.42
C VAL A 100 -3.29 0.25 -18.26
N SER A 101 -3.72 -0.66 -17.41
CA SER A 101 -2.86 -1.19 -16.33
C SER A 101 -1.64 -1.87 -16.95
N ARG A 102 -0.45 -1.41 -16.55
CA ARG A 102 0.84 -1.98 -16.97
C ARG A 102 1.58 -2.46 -15.73
N PRO A 103 2.34 -3.57 -15.83
CA PRO A 103 3.24 -3.95 -14.75
C PRO A 103 4.18 -2.80 -14.40
N ILE A 104 4.43 -2.60 -13.10
CA ILE A 104 5.40 -1.62 -12.63
C ILE A 104 6.77 -2.05 -13.15
N PRO A 105 7.53 -1.19 -13.86
CA PRO A 105 8.87 -1.55 -14.32
C PRO A 105 9.78 -1.93 -13.16
N GLN A 106 10.42 -3.09 -13.28
CA GLN A 106 11.34 -3.64 -12.29
C GLN A 106 12.75 -3.73 -12.89
N LEU A 107 13.75 -3.55 -12.04
CA LEU A 107 15.17 -3.69 -12.37
C LEU A 107 15.78 -4.84 -11.57
N ARG A 108 16.93 -5.33 -12.00
CA ARG A 108 17.74 -6.28 -11.23
C ARG A 108 19.03 -5.60 -10.82
N LEU A 109 19.25 -5.46 -9.51
CA LEU A 109 20.44 -4.84 -8.93
C LEU A 109 21.01 -5.74 -7.83
N CYS A 110 22.31 -5.63 -7.58
CA CYS A 110 23.00 -6.42 -6.55
C CYS A 110 22.68 -5.87 -5.15
N ALA A 111 22.43 -6.75 -4.20
CA ALA A 111 22.30 -6.40 -2.78
C ALA A 111 23.68 -6.16 -2.14
N ASP A 112 23.83 -5.08 -1.37
CA ASP A 112 25.03 -4.82 -0.54
C ASP A 112 24.78 -5.10 0.96
N PHE A 113 23.85 -6.01 1.23
CA PHE A 113 23.40 -6.36 2.58
C PHE A 113 22.97 -7.83 2.64
N ASP A 114 22.86 -8.35 3.85
CA ASP A 114 22.26 -9.66 4.11
C ASP A 114 20.85 -9.52 4.68
N TRP A 115 19.92 -10.34 4.19
CA TRP A 115 18.58 -10.53 4.72
C TRP A 115 18.38 -12.00 5.11
N LEU A 116 18.74 -12.33 6.35
CA LEU A 116 18.85 -13.73 6.81
C LEU A 116 17.60 -14.26 7.52
N LYS A 117 16.67 -13.37 7.89
CA LYS A 117 15.45 -13.68 8.65
C LYS A 117 14.20 -13.25 7.87
N PRO A 118 13.91 -13.91 6.74
CA PRO A 118 12.76 -13.55 5.92
C PRO A 118 11.44 -13.84 6.61
N ASP A 119 10.42 -13.06 6.27
CA ASP A 119 9.04 -13.27 6.68
C ASP A 119 8.38 -14.34 5.80
N ARG A 120 7.30 -14.94 6.29
CA ARG A 120 6.44 -15.86 5.52
C ARG A 120 5.56 -15.15 4.49
N ARG A 121 5.60 -13.82 4.48
CA ARG A 121 4.86 -12.94 3.58
C ARG A 121 5.82 -12.34 2.58
N ASN A 122 5.28 -11.82 1.49
CA ASN A 122 6.06 -11.03 0.53
C ASN A 122 6.57 -9.75 1.20
N GLU A 123 7.87 -9.50 1.19
CA GLU A 123 8.46 -8.33 1.84
C GLU A 123 8.86 -7.27 0.82
N PHE A 124 8.36 -6.05 1.02
CA PHE A 124 8.73 -4.85 0.28
C PHE A 124 9.70 -4.03 1.13
N LEU A 125 10.99 -4.33 1.03
CA LEU A 125 12.02 -3.68 1.85
C LEU A 125 12.47 -2.37 1.21
N ARG A 126 12.63 -1.30 2.01
CA ARG A 126 13.12 0.00 1.50
C ARG A 126 14.63 -0.03 1.37
N VAL A 127 15.09 0.34 0.18
CA VAL A 127 16.50 0.38 -0.20
C VAL A 127 16.81 1.69 -0.90
N ARG A 128 18.09 2.05 -0.94
CA ARG A 128 18.60 3.12 -1.81
C ARG A 128 19.70 2.58 -2.71
N VAL A 129 19.97 3.26 -3.81
CA VAL A 129 21.11 2.92 -4.67
C VAL A 129 22.33 3.66 -4.12
N ASN A 130 23.40 2.91 -3.80
CA ASN A 130 24.64 3.49 -3.29
C ASN A 130 25.55 3.98 -4.44
N GLU A 131 26.68 4.59 -4.10
CA GLU A 131 27.65 5.13 -5.07
C GLU A 131 28.21 4.08 -6.03
N SER A 132 28.26 2.82 -5.61
CA SER A 132 28.70 1.68 -6.43
C SER A 132 27.60 1.13 -7.35
N GLY A 133 26.39 1.68 -7.30
CA GLY A 133 25.23 1.20 -8.07
C GLY A 133 24.52 -0.01 -7.46
N ASN A 134 24.91 -0.43 -6.25
CA ASN A 134 24.29 -1.54 -5.53
C ASN A 134 23.20 -1.05 -4.56
N LEU A 135 22.39 -1.98 -4.06
CA LEU A 135 21.32 -1.66 -3.12
C LEU A 135 21.81 -1.69 -1.68
N GLU A 136 21.61 -0.57 -0.98
CA GLU A 136 21.80 -0.46 0.47
C GLU A 136 20.45 -0.55 1.17
N LEU A 137 20.37 -1.37 2.22
CA LEU A 137 19.14 -1.57 3.00
C LEU A 137 19.03 -0.56 4.15
N PHE A 138 17.86 0.05 4.30
CA PHE A 138 17.57 0.80 5.53
C PHE A 138 17.42 -0.18 6.70
N LEU A 139 18.31 -0.16 7.70
CA LEU A 139 18.32 -1.19 8.75
C LEU A 139 16.99 -1.36 9.49
N ASN A 140 16.28 -0.25 9.76
CA ASN A 140 15.01 -0.32 10.47
C ASN A 140 13.81 -0.57 9.53
N GLN A 141 13.53 -1.86 9.34
CA GLN A 141 12.35 -2.55 8.79
C GLN A 141 10.93 -2.01 9.13
N SER A 142 10.77 -1.26 10.22
CA SER A 142 9.45 -1.05 10.84
C SER A 142 8.48 -0.22 9.99
N SER A 143 7.21 -0.65 9.96
CA SER A 143 6.16 0.07 9.23
C SER A 143 5.81 1.45 9.80
N GLY A 144 6.25 1.74 11.02
CA GLY A 144 6.05 3.06 11.67
C GLY A 144 7.12 4.09 11.30
N VAL A 145 8.23 3.67 10.67
CA VAL A 145 9.42 4.51 10.48
C VAL A 145 9.38 5.14 9.11
N LEU A 146 8.62 6.24 9.00
CA LEU A 146 8.44 6.95 7.71
C LEU A 146 9.75 7.47 7.11
N THR A 147 10.77 7.75 7.95
CA THR A 147 12.11 8.14 7.48
C THR A 147 12.73 7.09 6.55
N SER A 148 12.36 5.81 6.66
CA SER A 148 12.82 4.77 5.74
C SER A 148 12.29 4.93 4.32
N ALA A 149 11.09 5.49 4.15
CA ALA A 149 10.52 5.79 2.84
C ALA A 149 11.11 7.07 2.24
N ALA A 150 11.39 8.07 3.09
CA ALA A 150 12.04 9.31 2.65
C ALA A 150 13.53 9.10 2.29
N TRP A 151 14.20 8.15 2.94
CA TRP A 151 15.61 7.82 2.67
C TRP A 151 15.80 6.91 1.46
N GLY A 152 14.81 6.06 1.15
CA GLY A 152 14.93 5.06 0.09
C GLY A 152 14.72 5.64 -1.30
N ASP A 153 15.33 5.01 -2.30
CA ASP A 153 15.08 5.27 -3.73
C ASP A 153 14.07 4.28 -4.31
N GLY A 154 13.69 3.24 -3.56
CA GLY A 154 12.71 2.26 -4.01
C GLY A 154 12.51 1.11 -3.03
N LEU A 155 11.86 0.07 -3.54
CA LEU A 155 11.54 -1.16 -2.83
C LEU A 155 12.25 -2.34 -3.47
N ILE A 156 12.62 -3.35 -2.68
CA ILE A 156 12.87 -4.69 -3.21
C ILE A 156 11.66 -5.57 -2.97
N ASP A 157 11.31 -6.39 -3.95
CA ASP A 157 10.24 -7.38 -3.87
C ASP A 157 10.85 -8.74 -3.50
N VAL A 158 10.71 -9.12 -2.23
CA VAL A 158 11.31 -10.33 -1.65
C VAL A 158 10.23 -11.39 -1.47
N ALA A 159 10.40 -12.52 -2.15
CA ALA A 159 9.46 -13.63 -2.06
C ALA A 159 9.36 -14.18 -0.62
N PRO A 160 8.21 -14.76 -0.23
CA PRO A 160 8.06 -15.42 1.07
C PRO A 160 9.19 -16.39 1.40
N GLY A 161 9.82 -16.22 2.56
CA GLY A 161 10.90 -17.09 3.04
C GLY A 161 12.23 -16.94 2.30
N GLN A 162 12.36 -16.00 1.36
CA GLN A 162 13.59 -15.80 0.59
C GLN A 162 14.66 -15.07 1.41
N LYS A 163 15.79 -15.72 1.61
CA LYS A 163 17.01 -15.06 2.10
C LYS A 163 17.69 -14.30 0.97
N ILE A 164 18.38 -13.22 1.32
CA ILE A 164 19.25 -12.46 0.42
C ILE A 164 20.63 -12.42 1.05
N LEU A 165 21.65 -12.73 0.27
CA LEU A 165 23.04 -12.53 0.63
C LEU A 165 23.59 -11.34 -0.14
N ARG A 166 24.59 -10.68 0.45
CA ARG A 166 25.38 -9.68 -0.26
C ARG A 166 25.90 -10.25 -1.58
N GLY A 167 25.70 -9.51 -2.66
CA GLY A 167 26.04 -9.88 -4.04
C GLY A 167 24.89 -10.48 -4.83
N ASP A 168 23.80 -10.90 -4.19
CA ASP A 168 22.64 -11.46 -4.90
C ASP A 168 21.96 -10.40 -5.78
N LEU A 169 21.55 -10.81 -6.98
CA LEU A 169 20.69 -9.99 -7.85
C LEU A 169 19.23 -10.07 -7.39
N VAL A 170 18.68 -8.96 -6.92
CA VAL A 170 17.30 -8.88 -6.42
C VAL A 170 16.41 -8.03 -7.32
N THR A 171 15.09 -8.23 -7.23
CA THR A 171 14.09 -7.44 -7.94
C THR A 171 13.89 -6.10 -7.24
N TYR A 172 14.26 -5.02 -7.92
CA TYR A 172 14.18 -3.65 -7.43
C TYR A 172 13.08 -2.88 -8.18
N ILE A 173 12.27 -2.16 -7.42
CA ILE A 173 11.18 -1.32 -7.89
C ILE A 173 11.52 0.13 -7.52
N PRO A 174 11.99 0.95 -8.47
CA PRO A 174 12.35 2.34 -8.19
C PRO A 174 11.12 3.17 -7.81
N PHE A 175 11.26 4.07 -6.84
CA PHE A 175 10.20 5.03 -6.51
C PHE A 175 9.88 5.96 -7.68
N SER A 176 10.84 6.26 -8.55
CA SER A 176 10.57 7.03 -9.79
C SER A 176 9.55 6.34 -10.71
N GLN A 177 9.44 5.01 -10.67
CA GLN A 177 8.44 4.25 -11.41
C GLN A 177 7.08 4.18 -10.69
N LEU A 178 7.10 4.35 -9.37
CA LEU A 178 5.91 4.31 -8.50
C LEU A 178 5.27 5.67 -8.27
N LEU A 179 6.03 6.76 -8.34
CA LEU A 179 5.61 8.13 -8.04
C LEU A 179 5.44 9.02 -9.30
N SER A 180 5.66 8.46 -10.49
CA SER A 180 5.37 9.12 -11.78
C SER A 180 3.96 8.86 -12.30
#